data_AF-A0A6A5RPQ4-F1
#
_entry.id   AF-A0A6A5RPQ4-F1
#
_cell.length_a   1.000
_cell.length_b   1.000
_cell.length_c   1.000
_cell.angle_alpha   90.00
_cell.angle_beta   90.00
_cell.angle_gamma   90.00
#
_symmetry.space_group_name_H-M   'P 1'
#
loop_
_entity.id
_entity.type
_entity.pdbx_description
1 polymer ?
#
loop_
_entity_poly.entity_id
_entity_poly.type
_entity_poly.pdbx_seq_one_letter_code
_entity_poly.pdbx_strand_id
1 'polypeptide(L)'
;LKYRTIKAINMPTRNDVTPGRTPPEPTPDSQPYGDDVDYRAGMLIWYCDDLELSYSETVRRYRLKFPDERSITEDTVRKRHILFIEKLARRFGLKPEDEIEEPGGRVAIRGKQIGHKYNTINGVRVYAAAAGHDVAGTVRRRRTGNEPTTHRGFLKACICVWKDTSNVSNEEIKQRLQKDYGWNIGANTVNKLYYSERARVYDTYDNGTSDQEA
;
A
#
# COMPACT_ATOMS: atom_id res chain seq x y z
N LEU A 1 -11.78 -17.57 5.26
CA LEU A 1 -11.44 -16.67 6.38
C LEU A 1 -11.85 -15.24 6.00
N LYS A 2 -12.90 -14.72 6.63
CA LYS A 2 -13.48 -13.39 6.33
C LYS A 2 -12.47 -12.24 6.51
N TYR A 3 -11.58 -12.35 7.52
CA TYR A 3 -10.50 -11.40 7.77
C TYR A 3 -9.20 -12.14 8.10
N ARG A 4 -8.06 -11.74 7.52
CA ARG A 4 -6.72 -12.32 7.77
C ARG A 4 -6.15 -11.83 9.10
N THR A 5 -6.76 -12.26 10.21
CA THR A 5 -6.45 -11.80 11.57
C THR A 5 -6.70 -12.89 12.62
N ILE A 6 -5.99 -12.80 13.75
CA ILE A 6 -6.11 -13.67 14.92
C ILE A 6 -7.52 -13.62 15.56
N LYS A 7 -8.23 -12.49 15.43
CA LYS A 7 -9.59 -12.31 15.99
C LYS A 7 -10.61 -13.29 15.38
N ALA A 8 -10.36 -13.77 14.17
CA ALA A 8 -11.21 -14.72 13.45
C ALA A 8 -10.95 -16.20 13.81
N ILE A 9 -9.98 -16.47 14.69
CA ILE A 9 -9.56 -17.81 15.10
C ILE A 9 -10.06 -18.07 16.53
N ASN A 10 -10.41 -19.32 16.85
CA ASN A 10 -10.78 -19.76 18.20
C ASN A 10 -9.54 -19.89 19.10
N MET A 11 -8.81 -18.80 19.28
CA MET A 11 -7.64 -18.80 20.14
C MET A 11 -8.03 -19.15 21.58
N PRO A 12 -7.19 -19.92 22.30
CA PRO A 12 -7.38 -20.16 23.72
C PRO A 12 -7.47 -18.84 24.48
N THR A 13 -8.31 -18.81 25.52
CA THR A 13 -8.46 -17.61 26.36
C THR A 13 -7.13 -17.26 27.00
N ARG A 14 -6.68 -16.03 26.74
CA ARG A 14 -5.46 -15.46 27.27
C ARG A 14 -5.73 -14.83 28.62
N ASN A 15 -5.04 -15.29 29.66
CA ASN A 15 -5.17 -14.72 31.02
C ASN A 15 -4.64 -13.28 31.12
N ASP A 16 -3.82 -12.86 30.15
CA ASP A 16 -3.20 -11.54 30.08
C ASP A 16 -4.01 -10.51 29.30
N VAL A 17 -5.16 -10.90 28.73
CA VAL A 17 -6.00 -10.01 27.91
C VAL A 17 -7.24 -9.58 28.70
N THR A 18 -7.27 -8.32 29.12
CA THR A 18 -8.49 -7.69 29.64
C THR A 18 -9.35 -7.17 28.47
N PRO A 19 -10.66 -7.48 28.42
CA PRO A 19 -11.56 -6.92 27.41
C PRO A 19 -11.46 -5.39 27.33
N GLY A 20 -11.36 -4.84 26.12
CA GLY A 20 -11.26 -3.39 25.89
C GLY A 20 -9.88 -2.77 26.12
N ARG A 21 -8.87 -3.54 26.58
CA ARG A 21 -7.48 -3.09 26.64
C ARG A 21 -6.64 -3.79 25.57
N THR A 22 -5.69 -3.05 25.02
CA THR A 22 -4.69 -3.62 24.12
C THR A 22 -3.91 -4.72 24.86
N PRO A 23 -3.78 -5.92 24.30
CA PRO A 23 -2.96 -6.98 24.87
C PRO A 23 -1.53 -6.52 25.13
N PRO A 24 -0.90 -6.96 26.24
CA PRO A 24 0.49 -6.62 26.51
C PRO A 24 1.41 -7.13 25.40
N GLU A 25 2.54 -6.46 25.23
CA GLU A 25 3.57 -6.88 24.28
C GLU A 25 4.09 -8.28 24.64
N PRO A 26 4.23 -9.20 23.67
CA PRO A 26 4.88 -10.48 23.91
C PRO A 26 6.29 -10.30 24.48
N THR A 27 6.70 -11.23 25.32
CA THR A 27 8.07 -11.33 25.87
C THR A 27 8.69 -12.64 25.39
N PRO A 28 10.02 -12.79 25.41
CA PRO A 28 10.66 -14.04 25.01
C PRO A 28 10.16 -15.28 25.77
N ASP A 29 9.76 -15.08 27.02
CA ASP A 29 9.27 -16.13 27.90
C ASP A 29 7.74 -16.31 27.83
N SER A 30 7.02 -15.40 27.15
CA SER A 30 5.58 -15.52 26.97
C SER A 30 5.24 -16.08 25.60
N GLN A 31 4.33 -17.05 25.57
CA GLN A 31 3.83 -17.68 24.35
C GLN A 31 2.33 -17.40 24.16
N PRO A 32 1.94 -16.13 24.00
CA PRO A 32 0.53 -15.72 23.98
C PRO A 32 -0.29 -16.32 22.84
N TYR A 33 0.35 -16.80 21.78
CA TYR A 33 -0.31 -17.40 20.61
C TYR A 33 -0.08 -18.91 20.51
N GLY A 34 0.41 -19.54 21.58
CA GLY A 34 0.69 -20.96 21.68
C GLY A 34 2.17 -21.31 21.56
N ASP A 35 2.50 -22.50 22.06
CA ASP A 35 3.88 -22.94 22.30
C ASP A 35 4.71 -23.15 21.03
N ASP A 36 4.04 -23.27 19.88
CA ASP A 36 4.63 -23.46 18.56
C ASP A 36 4.89 -22.14 17.81
N VAL A 37 4.57 -21.02 18.44
CA VAL A 37 4.81 -19.67 17.94
C VAL A 37 5.99 -19.09 18.70
N ASP A 38 7.13 -18.98 18.03
CA ASP A 38 8.31 -18.36 18.63
C ASP A 38 8.08 -16.86 18.93
N TYR A 39 8.95 -16.29 19.75
CA TYR A 39 8.86 -14.89 20.16
C TYR A 39 8.76 -13.92 18.97
N ARG A 40 9.55 -14.16 17.91
CA ARG A 40 9.61 -13.31 16.72
C ARG A 40 8.32 -13.35 15.92
N ALA A 41 7.74 -14.54 15.76
CA ALA A 41 6.45 -14.77 15.13
C ALA A 41 5.33 -14.16 15.94
N GLY A 42 5.36 -14.33 17.27
CA GLY A 42 4.41 -13.71 18.19
C GLY A 42 4.41 -12.19 18.09
N MET A 43 5.59 -11.57 18.00
CA MET A 43 5.71 -10.13 17.79
C MET A 43 5.08 -9.67 16.47
N LEU A 44 5.19 -10.45 15.39
CA LEU A 44 4.55 -10.11 14.11
C LEU A 44 3.02 -10.13 14.22
N ILE A 45 2.46 -11.14 14.88
CA ILE A 45 1.01 -11.24 15.12
C ILE A 45 0.55 -10.08 16.00
N TRP A 46 1.26 -9.79 17.10
CA TRP A 46 0.92 -8.68 17.99
C TRP A 46 0.91 -7.33 17.27
N TYR A 47 1.96 -7.00 16.50
CA TYR A 47 1.98 -5.77 15.71
C TYR A 47 0.87 -5.72 14.67
N CYS A 48 0.62 -6.84 13.99
CA CYS A 48 -0.32 -6.88 12.88
C CYS A 48 -1.77 -6.81 13.36
N ASP A 49 -2.14 -7.58 14.38
CA ASP A 49 -3.51 -7.85 14.76
C ASP A 49 -3.91 -7.17 16.07
N ASP A 50 -3.09 -7.27 17.12
CA ASP A 50 -3.43 -6.67 18.42
C ASP A 50 -3.26 -5.14 18.40
N LEU A 51 -2.24 -4.64 17.67
CA LEU A 51 -2.03 -3.21 17.42
C LEU A 51 -2.58 -2.72 16.08
N GLU A 52 -3.09 -3.62 15.24
CA GLU A 52 -3.71 -3.31 13.95
C GLU A 52 -2.82 -2.46 13.00
N LEU A 53 -1.50 -2.62 13.08
CA LEU A 53 -0.55 -1.84 12.27
C LEU A 53 -0.52 -2.31 10.81
N SER A 54 -0.17 -1.40 9.89
CA SER A 54 0.10 -1.77 8.50
C SER A 54 1.39 -2.57 8.38
N TYR A 55 1.55 -3.39 7.33
CA TYR A 55 2.80 -4.12 7.11
C TYR A 55 4.03 -3.22 7.01
N SER A 56 3.89 -2.02 6.44
CA SER A 56 4.96 -1.02 6.40
C SER A 56 5.40 -0.57 7.79
N GLU A 57 4.45 -0.27 8.68
CA GLU A 57 4.72 0.14 10.04
C GLU A 57 5.23 -1.02 10.90
N THR A 58 4.72 -2.23 10.67
CA THR A 58 5.25 -3.46 11.29
C THR A 58 6.71 -3.66 10.92
N VAL A 59 7.11 -3.51 9.65
CA VAL A 59 8.52 -3.59 9.24
C VAL A 59 9.37 -2.57 9.99
N ARG A 60 8.90 -1.32 10.10
CA ARG A 60 9.62 -0.26 10.81
C ARG A 60 9.89 -0.64 12.25
N ARG A 61 8.86 -1.07 12.99
CA ARG A 61 8.99 -1.48 14.40
C ARG A 61 9.80 -2.74 14.57
N TYR A 62 9.61 -3.72 13.69
CA TYR A 62 10.31 -4.99 13.75
C TYR A 62 11.82 -4.81 13.59
N ARG A 63 12.27 -3.95 12.66
CA ARG A 63 13.69 -3.64 12.48
C ARG A 63 14.33 -2.96 13.69
N LEU A 64 13.55 -2.16 14.44
CA LEU A 64 14.03 -1.54 15.68
C LEU A 64 14.17 -2.57 16.81
N LYS A 65 13.25 -3.54 16.88
CA LYS A 65 13.25 -4.59 17.90
C LYS A 65 14.27 -5.70 17.62
N PHE A 66 14.41 -6.09 16.35
CA PHE A 66 15.27 -7.17 15.88
C PHE A 66 16.24 -6.64 14.80
N PRO A 67 17.29 -5.89 15.20
CA PRO A 67 18.20 -5.21 14.27
C PRO A 67 19.08 -6.16 13.47
N ASP A 68 19.23 -7.40 13.93
CA ASP A 68 19.92 -8.50 13.26
C ASP A 68 19.19 -8.96 11.98
N GLU A 69 17.86 -8.78 11.91
CA GLU A 69 17.04 -9.28 10.81
C GLU A 69 16.87 -8.26 9.67
N ARG A 70 17.98 -7.95 8.98
CA ARG A 70 18.04 -6.92 7.93
C ARG A 70 17.21 -7.24 6.68
N SER A 71 16.91 -8.51 6.43
CA SER A 71 16.18 -8.96 5.24
C SER A 71 14.67 -8.81 5.33
N ILE A 72 14.13 -8.29 6.44
CA ILE A 72 12.68 -8.17 6.58
C ILE A 72 12.12 -7.05 5.70
N THR A 73 11.23 -7.43 4.79
CA THR A 73 10.50 -6.54 3.87
C THR A 73 8.99 -6.62 4.14
N GLU A 74 8.22 -5.68 3.60
CA GLU A 74 6.74 -5.69 3.74
C GLU A 74 6.13 -7.00 3.23
N ASP A 75 6.64 -7.51 2.11
CA ASP A 75 6.16 -8.78 1.54
C ASP A 75 6.55 -9.99 2.41
N THR A 76 7.71 -9.91 3.07
CA THR A 76 8.15 -10.95 4.02
C THR A 76 7.25 -10.97 5.26
N VAL A 77 6.97 -9.81 5.85
CA VAL A 77 6.03 -9.67 6.97
C VAL A 77 4.66 -10.20 6.56
N ARG A 78 4.14 -9.78 5.40
CA ARG A 78 2.84 -10.23 4.88
C ARG A 78 2.78 -11.75 4.75
N LYS A 79 3.77 -12.37 4.11
CA LYS A 79 3.81 -13.83 3.91
C LYS A 79 3.87 -14.57 5.23
N ARG A 80 4.80 -14.19 6.12
CA ARG A 80 4.94 -14.82 7.44
C ARG A 80 3.66 -14.67 8.26
N HIS A 81 3.10 -13.46 8.33
CA HIS A 81 1.86 -13.19 9.03
C HIS A 81 0.72 -14.10 8.52
N ILE A 82 0.47 -14.13 7.21
CA ILE A 82 -0.59 -14.98 6.63
C ILE A 82 -0.34 -16.46 6.93
N LEU A 83 0.90 -16.94 6.80
CA LEU A 83 1.24 -18.34 7.11
C LEU A 83 0.96 -18.68 8.58
N PHE A 84 1.29 -17.79 9.52
CA PHE A 84 0.99 -18.01 10.94
C PHE A 84 -0.51 -18.03 11.21
N ILE A 85 -1.27 -17.09 10.65
CA ILE A 85 -2.74 -17.07 10.77
C ILE A 85 -3.34 -18.36 10.18
N GLU A 86 -2.86 -18.84 9.04
CA GLU A 86 -3.32 -20.12 8.46
C GLU A 86 -2.96 -21.33 9.32
N LYS A 87 -1.78 -21.34 9.93
CA LYS A 87 -1.35 -22.42 10.82
C LYS A 87 -2.23 -22.46 12.09
N LEU A 88 -2.45 -21.31 12.71
CA LEU A 88 -3.29 -21.16 13.89
C LEU A 88 -4.75 -21.49 13.58
N ALA A 89 -5.26 -21.06 12.43
CA ALA A 89 -6.60 -21.41 11.95
C ALA A 89 -6.79 -22.93 11.78
N ARG A 90 -5.79 -23.63 11.24
CA ARG A 90 -5.84 -25.11 11.12
C ARG A 90 -5.81 -25.81 12.47
N ARG A 91 -5.10 -25.23 13.44
CA ARG A 91 -4.93 -25.82 14.78
C ARG A 91 -6.14 -25.62 15.68
N PHE A 92 -6.62 -24.39 15.76
CA PHE A 92 -7.66 -23.99 16.71
C PHE A 92 -9.04 -23.90 16.07
N GLY A 93 -9.12 -23.94 14.75
CA GLY A 93 -10.37 -23.72 14.02
C GLY A 93 -10.74 -22.25 13.91
N LEU A 94 -11.72 -21.98 13.06
CA LEU A 94 -12.24 -20.65 12.81
C LEU A 94 -13.49 -20.39 13.63
N LYS A 95 -13.67 -19.15 14.07
CA LYS A 95 -14.94 -18.68 14.60
C LYS A 95 -16.02 -18.70 13.51
N PRO A 96 -17.28 -18.94 13.86
CA PRO A 96 -18.39 -18.79 12.92
C PRO A 96 -18.52 -17.30 12.53
N GLU A 97 -19.00 -17.03 11.31
CA GLU A 97 -18.85 -15.70 10.67
C GLU A 97 -19.62 -14.56 11.34
N ASP A 98 -20.63 -14.90 12.14
CA ASP A 98 -21.50 -14.07 12.95
C ASP A 98 -20.84 -13.62 14.27
N GLU A 99 -19.91 -14.41 14.82
CA GLU A 99 -19.15 -14.07 16.03
C GLU A 99 -17.89 -13.25 15.75
N ILE A 100 -17.50 -13.10 14.47
CA ILE A 100 -16.30 -12.35 14.10
C ILE A 100 -16.63 -10.86 14.06
N GLU A 101 -16.25 -10.15 15.12
CA GLU A 101 -16.28 -8.68 15.16
C GLU A 101 -15.51 -8.08 13.99
N GLU A 102 -16.04 -6.99 13.43
CA GLU A 102 -15.37 -6.29 12.35
C GLU A 102 -14.08 -5.65 12.89
N PRO A 103 -12.89 -6.08 12.39
CA PRO A 103 -11.64 -5.54 12.89
C PRO A 103 -11.45 -4.11 12.39
N GLY A 104 -10.53 -3.34 12.97
CA GLY A 104 -10.34 -1.97 12.53
C GLY A 104 -9.95 -1.87 11.05
N GLY A 105 -10.23 -0.72 10.45
CA GLY A 105 -10.22 -0.54 8.99
C GLY A 105 -8.93 -1.02 8.31
N ARG A 106 -7.77 -0.89 8.98
CA ARG A 106 -6.47 -1.35 8.46
C ARG A 106 -6.35 -2.87 8.36
N VAL A 107 -6.99 -3.61 9.26
CA VAL A 107 -7.07 -5.08 9.22
C VAL A 107 -8.13 -5.49 8.19
N ALA A 108 -9.27 -4.82 8.14
CA ALA A 108 -10.36 -5.12 7.22
C ALA A 108 -9.97 -4.98 5.73
N ILE A 109 -9.08 -4.03 5.41
CA ILE A 109 -8.51 -3.86 4.05
C ILE A 109 -7.29 -4.74 3.79
N ARG A 110 -6.74 -5.40 4.80
CA ARG A 110 -5.47 -6.13 4.71
C ARG A 110 -5.63 -7.39 3.86
N GLY A 111 -4.92 -7.44 2.74
CA GLY A 111 -5.00 -8.55 1.80
C GLY A 111 -6.16 -8.48 0.82
N LYS A 112 -7.03 -7.47 0.91
CA LYS A 112 -7.88 -7.10 -0.23
C LYS A 112 -6.97 -6.47 -1.29
N GLN A 113 -7.11 -6.89 -2.55
CA GLN A 113 -6.47 -6.15 -3.65
C GLN A 113 -6.96 -4.71 -3.56
N ILE A 114 -6.04 -3.77 -3.37
CA ILE A 114 -6.37 -2.34 -3.44
C ILE A 114 -7.02 -2.15 -4.81
N GLY A 115 -8.31 -1.78 -4.81
CA GLY A 115 -9.05 -1.55 -6.03
C GLY A 115 -8.24 -0.64 -6.96
N HIS A 116 -8.25 -0.96 -8.26
CA HIS A 116 -7.51 -0.16 -9.24
C HIS A 116 -7.85 1.31 -9.06
N LYS A 117 -6.83 2.14 -8.77
CA LYS A 117 -6.99 3.60 -8.80
C LYS A 117 -7.40 3.96 -10.24
N TYR A 118 -8.66 4.32 -10.42
CA TYR A 118 -9.13 4.98 -11.63
C TYR A 118 -9.05 6.48 -11.41
N ASN A 119 -8.69 7.21 -12.47
CA ASN A 119 -8.84 8.66 -12.47
C ASN A 119 -10.17 8.96 -13.16
N THR A 120 -10.95 9.88 -12.60
CA THR A 120 -12.13 10.39 -13.29
C THR A 120 -11.71 11.61 -14.10
N ILE A 121 -11.93 11.60 -15.41
CA ILE A 121 -11.72 12.77 -16.29
C ILE A 121 -13.09 13.11 -16.87
N ASN A 122 -13.59 14.32 -16.59
CA ASN A 122 -14.90 14.81 -17.03
C ASN A 122 -16.08 13.85 -16.72
N GLY A 123 -16.12 13.30 -15.51
CA GLY A 123 -17.17 12.35 -15.09
C GLY A 123 -17.03 10.93 -15.65
N VAL A 124 -16.10 10.70 -16.58
CA VAL A 124 -15.82 9.38 -17.15
C VAL A 124 -14.71 8.70 -16.35
N ARG A 125 -14.96 7.48 -15.88
CA ARG A 125 -13.94 6.64 -15.24
C ARG A 125 -12.89 6.24 -16.27
N VAL A 126 -11.69 6.80 -16.17
CA VAL A 126 -10.54 6.41 -16.97
C VAL A 126 -9.75 5.38 -16.18
N TYR A 127 -9.87 4.12 -16.59
CA TYR A 127 -9.05 3.04 -16.06
C TYR A 127 -7.59 3.35 -16.39
N ALA A 128 -6.71 3.25 -15.39
CA ALA A 128 -5.29 3.20 -15.68
C ALA A 128 -5.06 1.98 -16.59
N ALA A 129 -4.71 2.22 -17.86
CA ALA A 129 -4.48 1.22 -18.90
C ALA A 129 -4.10 -0.13 -18.30
N ALA A 130 -5.02 -1.09 -18.42
CA ALA A 130 -4.82 -2.43 -17.92
C ALA A 130 -3.48 -2.93 -18.44
N ALA A 131 -2.52 -3.12 -17.53
CA ALA A 131 -1.56 -4.18 -17.74
C ALA A 131 -2.39 -5.46 -17.85
N GLY A 132 -2.14 -6.25 -18.89
CA GLY A 132 -2.90 -7.45 -19.22
C GLY A 132 -3.14 -8.35 -18.00
N HIS A 133 -4.17 -9.17 -18.13
CA HIS A 133 -4.63 -10.11 -17.14
C HIS A 133 -3.53 -11.16 -16.87
N ASP A 134 -2.53 -10.84 -16.04
CA ASP A 134 -1.44 -11.75 -15.72
C ASP A 134 -1.80 -12.63 -14.52
N VAL A 135 -1.81 -13.93 -14.84
CA VAL A 135 -1.95 -15.10 -13.98
C VAL A 135 -0.96 -15.03 -12.81
N ALA A 136 -1.36 -15.62 -11.69
CA ALA A 136 -0.63 -15.72 -10.43
C ALA A 136 0.91 -15.80 -10.56
N GLY A 137 1.62 -14.96 -9.81
CA GLY A 137 2.99 -15.24 -9.37
C GLY A 137 4.14 -14.45 -9.99
N THR A 138 3.92 -13.54 -10.94
CA THR A 138 5.01 -12.71 -11.44
C THR A 138 5.31 -11.55 -10.49
N VAL A 139 6.49 -11.61 -9.86
CA VAL A 139 7.12 -10.46 -9.20
C VAL A 139 7.03 -9.28 -10.16
N ARG A 140 6.27 -8.25 -9.79
CA ARG A 140 6.26 -6.97 -10.52
C ARG A 140 7.72 -6.50 -10.61
N ARG A 141 8.37 -6.72 -11.76
CA ARG A 141 9.43 -5.82 -12.20
C ARG A 141 8.77 -4.45 -12.17
N ARG A 142 9.16 -3.59 -11.23
CA ARG A 142 8.96 -2.15 -11.38
C ARG A 142 9.48 -1.87 -12.78
N ARG A 143 8.59 -1.62 -13.74
CA ARG A 143 8.98 -0.90 -14.93
C ARG A 143 9.36 0.48 -14.40
N THR A 144 10.61 0.61 -13.98
CA THR A 144 11.42 1.79 -14.29
C THR A 144 11.43 1.88 -15.81
N GLY A 145 10.28 2.23 -16.40
CA GLY A 145 10.28 2.79 -17.74
C GLY A 145 11.18 4.00 -17.64
N ASN A 146 12.10 4.13 -18.59
CA ASN A 146 13.16 5.14 -18.71
C ASN A 146 12.67 6.57 -18.46
N GLU A 147 12.28 6.90 -17.23
CA GLU A 147 11.90 8.23 -16.80
C GLU A 147 13.22 8.90 -16.40
N PRO A 148 13.64 9.96 -17.11
CA PRO A 148 14.83 10.70 -16.74
C PRO A 148 14.60 11.34 -15.37
N THR A 149 15.09 10.69 -14.31
CA THR A 149 14.86 11.12 -12.91
C THR A 149 15.40 12.53 -12.66
N THR A 150 16.46 12.92 -13.36
CA THR A 150 17.16 14.20 -13.21
C THR A 150 16.34 15.40 -13.72
N HIS A 151 15.42 15.20 -14.67
CA HIS A 151 14.67 16.30 -15.32
C HIS A 151 13.15 16.15 -15.20
N ARG A 152 12.68 15.34 -14.26
CA ARG A 152 11.27 14.94 -14.17
C ARG A 152 10.29 16.11 -14.09
N GLY A 153 10.57 17.10 -13.24
CA GLY A 153 9.72 18.28 -13.08
C GLY A 153 9.68 19.15 -14.33
N PHE A 154 10.85 19.35 -14.96
CA PHE A 154 10.98 20.10 -16.20
C PHE A 154 10.22 19.44 -17.36
N LEU A 155 10.36 18.13 -17.56
CA LEU A 155 9.68 17.42 -18.65
C LEU A 155 8.15 17.45 -18.49
N LYS A 156 7.65 17.39 -17.25
CA LYS A 156 6.23 17.56 -16.95
C LYS A 156 5.74 18.97 -17.26
N ALA A 157 6.51 20.00 -16.96
CA ALA A 157 6.21 21.37 -17.35
C ALA A 157 6.20 21.53 -18.88
N CYS A 158 7.16 20.93 -19.60
CA CYS A 158 7.16 20.93 -21.07
C CYS A 158 5.89 20.30 -21.67
N ILE A 159 5.39 19.20 -21.09
CA ILE A 159 4.11 18.60 -21.51
C ILE A 159 2.97 19.61 -21.39
N CYS A 160 2.86 20.33 -20.26
CA CYS A 160 1.83 21.34 -20.04
C CYS A 160 1.96 22.51 -21.01
N VAL A 161 3.16 23.06 -21.15
CA VAL A 161 3.42 24.20 -22.04
C VAL A 161 3.13 23.83 -23.49
N TRP A 162 3.69 22.74 -24.02
CA TRP A 162 3.45 22.37 -25.43
C TRP A 162 1.99 22.08 -25.73
N LYS A 163 1.25 21.56 -24.75
CA LYS A 163 -0.17 21.31 -24.90
C LYS A 163 -0.99 22.61 -24.93
N ASP A 164 -0.68 23.56 -24.06
CA ASP A 164 -1.45 24.80 -23.90
C ASP A 164 -1.03 25.91 -24.87
N THR A 165 0.25 26.04 -25.21
CA THR A 165 0.76 27.14 -26.07
C THR A 165 0.77 26.79 -27.55
N SER A 166 0.94 25.51 -27.88
CA SER A 166 1.21 25.06 -29.25
C SER A 166 0.16 24.08 -29.77
N ASN A 167 -0.90 23.83 -28.97
CA ASN A 167 -2.00 22.89 -29.25
C ASN A 167 -1.55 21.54 -29.82
N VAL A 168 -0.37 21.07 -29.37
CA VAL A 168 0.28 19.87 -29.90
C VAL A 168 -0.53 18.64 -29.45
N SER A 169 -0.69 17.67 -30.34
CA SER A 169 -1.37 16.42 -30.00
C SER A 169 -0.56 15.61 -28.99
N ASN A 170 -1.23 14.73 -28.24
CA ASN A 170 -0.55 13.91 -27.24
C ASN A 170 0.43 12.91 -27.87
N GLU A 171 0.20 12.51 -29.14
CA GLU A 171 1.13 11.68 -29.90
C GLU A 171 2.38 12.44 -30.33
N GLU A 172 2.25 13.68 -30.77
CA GLU A 172 3.40 14.53 -31.12
C GLU A 172 4.24 14.88 -29.89
N ILE A 173 3.62 15.18 -28.74
CA ILE A 173 4.34 15.39 -27.48
C ILE A 173 5.13 14.13 -27.11
N LYS A 174 4.53 12.94 -27.22
CA LYS A 174 5.22 11.67 -27.01
C LYS A 174 6.42 11.50 -27.94
N GLN A 175 6.25 11.76 -29.24
CA GLN A 175 7.33 11.64 -30.22
C GLN A 175 8.48 12.60 -29.88
N ARG A 176 8.16 13.83 -29.45
CA ARG A 176 9.14 14.83 -29.02
C ARG A 176 9.89 14.42 -27.76
N LEU A 177 9.19 13.88 -26.75
CA LEU A 177 9.82 13.37 -25.52
C LEU A 177 10.74 12.18 -25.80
N GLN A 178 10.35 11.30 -26.72
CA GLN A 178 11.18 10.19 -27.14
C GLN A 178 12.41 10.66 -27.93
N LYS A 179 12.23 11.60 -28.87
CA LYS A 179 13.30 12.10 -29.74
C LYS A 179 14.31 12.96 -29.00
N ASP A 180 13.85 13.93 -28.23
CA ASP A 180 14.70 14.96 -27.63
C ASP A 180 15.25 14.54 -26.26
N TYR A 181 14.54 13.66 -25.54
CA TYR A 181 14.86 13.29 -24.16
C TYR A 181 14.95 11.79 -23.90
N GLY A 182 14.79 10.95 -24.94
CA GLY A 182 14.80 9.48 -24.80
C GLY A 182 13.65 8.93 -23.94
N TRP A 183 12.65 9.76 -23.60
CA TRP A 183 11.59 9.38 -22.67
C TRP A 183 10.44 8.72 -23.44
N ASN A 184 10.44 7.39 -23.44
CA ASN A 184 9.44 6.60 -24.12
C ASN A 184 8.20 6.38 -23.23
N ILE A 185 7.16 7.19 -23.44
CA ILE A 185 5.86 7.09 -22.76
C ILE A 185 4.72 7.03 -23.77
N GLY A 186 3.60 6.38 -23.41
CA GLY A 186 2.41 6.36 -24.26
C GLY A 186 1.65 7.70 -24.26
N ALA A 187 0.90 8.01 -25.33
CA ALA A 187 0.10 9.24 -25.42
C ALA A 187 -0.97 9.34 -24.32
N ASN A 188 -1.51 8.21 -23.87
CA ASN A 188 -2.40 8.14 -22.71
C ASN A 188 -1.70 8.59 -21.41
N THR A 189 -0.40 8.29 -21.28
CA THR A 189 0.41 8.74 -20.13
C THR A 189 0.70 10.23 -20.22
N VAL A 190 1.01 10.74 -21.42
CA VAL A 190 1.13 12.20 -21.67
C VAL A 190 -0.14 12.93 -21.23
N ASN A 191 -1.32 12.43 -21.65
CA ASN A 191 -2.60 13.04 -21.30
C ASN A 191 -2.83 13.09 -19.77
N LYS A 192 -2.49 12.01 -19.06
CA LYS A 192 -2.61 11.98 -17.60
C LYS A 192 -1.66 12.96 -16.93
N LEU A 193 -0.40 12.99 -17.37
CA LEU A 193 0.62 13.88 -16.83
C LEU A 193 0.21 15.34 -17.03
N TYR A 194 -0.33 15.68 -18.20
CA TYR A 194 -0.89 16.98 -18.49
C TYR A 194 -1.94 17.38 -17.44
N TYR A 195 -3.03 16.63 -17.28
CA TYR A 195 -4.09 17.00 -16.32
C TYR A 195 -3.63 16.97 -14.85
N SER A 196 -2.70 16.09 -14.47
CA SER A 196 -2.22 16.03 -13.09
C SER A 196 -1.25 17.15 -12.72
N GLU A 197 -0.45 17.63 -13.68
CA GLU A 197 0.62 18.60 -13.42
C GLU A 197 0.24 20.02 -13.85
N ARG A 198 -0.74 20.20 -14.74
CA ARG A 198 -1.13 21.52 -15.25
C ARG A 198 -1.44 22.52 -14.14
N ALA A 199 -2.21 22.12 -13.12
CA ALA A 199 -2.53 22.99 -11.99
C ALA A 199 -1.29 23.40 -11.18
N ARG A 200 -0.28 22.52 -11.11
CA ARG A 200 0.98 22.76 -10.42
C ARG A 200 1.95 23.62 -11.24
N VAL A 201 1.93 23.48 -12.57
CA VAL A 201 2.80 24.24 -13.48
C VAL A 201 2.36 25.69 -13.59
N TYR A 202 1.06 25.96 -13.55
CA TYR A 202 0.50 27.31 -13.66
C TYR A 202 0.11 27.94 -12.32
N ASP A 203 0.50 27.32 -11.21
CA ASP A 203 0.26 27.82 -9.84
C ASP A 203 -1.20 28.20 -9.57
N THR A 204 -2.16 27.45 -10.14
CA THR A 204 -3.59 27.59 -9.82
C THR A 204 -3.98 26.84 -8.55
N TYR A 205 -3.02 26.59 -7.65
CA TYR A 205 -3.37 26.31 -6.26
C TYR A 205 -3.81 27.64 -5.67
N ASP A 206 -5.12 27.71 -5.45
CA ASP A 206 -5.77 28.73 -4.65
C ASP A 206 -4.91 29.01 -3.40
N ASN A 207 -4.35 30.22 -3.32
CA ASN A 207 -3.93 30.83 -2.06
C ASN A 207 -5.20 31.12 -1.25
N GLY A 208 -5.92 30.08 -0.82
CA GLY A 208 -6.87 30.17 0.28
C GLY A 208 -6.10 29.84 1.55
N THR A 209 -5.87 30.73 2.51
CA THR A 209 -6.76 31.76 3.03
C THR A 209 -5.91 32.74 3.83
N SER A 210 -5.88 34.01 3.44
CA SER A 210 -5.77 35.11 4.41
C SER A 210 -7.12 35.19 5.12
N ASP A 211 -7.14 34.88 6.42
CA ASP A 211 -8.00 35.51 7.44
C ASP A 211 -7.90 34.72 8.75
N GLN A 212 -7.13 35.26 9.70
CA GLN A 212 -7.49 35.23 11.11
C GLN A 212 -6.85 36.44 11.79
N GLU A 213 -7.69 37.45 11.99
CA GLU A 213 -7.53 38.48 13.01
C GLU A 213 -7.36 37.82 14.39
N ALA A 214 -6.30 38.21 15.11
CA ALA A 214 -6.26 38.57 16.53
C ALA A 214 -4.86 39.07 16.89
#